data_AF-A0A4S4B9X2-F1
#
_entry.id   AF-A0A4S4B9X2-F1
#
_cell.length_a   1.000
_cell.length_b   1.000
_cell.length_c   1.000
_cell.angle_alpha   90.00
_cell.angle_beta   90.00
_cell.angle_gamma   90.00
#
_symmetry.space_group_name_H-M   'P 1'
#
loop_
_entity.id
_entity.type
_entity.pdbx_description
1 polymer ?
#
loop_
_entity_poly.entity_id
_entity_poly.type
_entity_poly.pdbx_seq_one_letter_code
_entity_poly.pdbx_strand_id
1 'polypeptide(L)'
;MSKFTVYTVSLNHFATGEGVLMQVLVACAQSEDEALELFWHAFYRGEPQPRTFWPTVRPGVDRELLRDWCTAGALDQLEALARASDNLSFSLSCSYSLE
;
A
#
# COMPACT_ATOMS: atom_id res chain seq x y z
N MET A 1 -4.99 -10.61 22.69
CA MET A 1 -4.02 -10.76 21.60
C MET A 1 -4.43 -9.78 20.52
N SER A 2 -3.57 -8.81 20.21
CA SER A 2 -3.81 -7.88 19.09
C SER A 2 -3.98 -8.69 17.82
N LYS A 3 -5.15 -8.60 17.18
CA LYS A 3 -5.56 -9.47 16.05
C LYS A 3 -5.28 -8.76 14.72
N PHE A 4 -4.13 -8.09 14.63
CA PHE A 4 -3.75 -7.37 13.42
C PHE A 4 -2.90 -8.25 12.53
N THR A 5 -3.16 -8.18 11.23
CA THR A 5 -2.37 -8.77 10.16
C THR A 5 -1.79 -7.62 9.34
N VAL A 6 -0.54 -7.74 8.90
CA VAL A 6 0.03 -6.77 7.97
C VAL A 6 -0.50 -7.07 6.57
N TYR A 7 -0.92 -6.04 5.87
CA TYR A 7 -1.35 -6.10 4.47
C TYR A 7 -0.55 -5.11 3.64
N THR A 8 -0.29 -5.50 2.40
CA THR A 8 0.10 -4.58 1.34
C THR A 8 -1.11 -4.30 0.45
N VAL A 9 -1.49 -3.04 0.33
CA VAL A 9 -2.52 -2.55 -0.59
C VAL A 9 -1.84 -1.73 -1.67
N SER A 10 -2.07 -2.07 -2.94
CA SER A 10 -1.40 -1.41 -4.06
C SER A 10 -2.37 -1.00 -5.15
N LEU A 11 -2.25 0.22 -5.64
CA LEU A 11 -2.88 0.71 -6.86
C LEU A 11 -1.79 1.02 -7.88
N ASN A 12 -1.82 0.34 -9.02
CA ASN A 12 -0.97 0.66 -10.17
C ASN A 12 -1.90 0.98 -11.34
N HIS A 13 -2.00 2.26 -11.67
CA HIS A 13 -2.90 2.78 -12.68
C HIS A 13 -2.14 3.52 -13.77
N PHE A 14 -2.48 3.20 -15.01
CA PHE A 14 -2.03 3.90 -16.19
C PHE A 14 -3.24 4.27 -17.03
N ALA A 15 -3.51 5.56 -17.18
CA ALA A 15 -4.51 6.08 -18.11
C ALA A 15 -3.80 6.82 -19.24
N THR A 16 -4.14 6.45 -20.49
CA THR A 16 -3.64 7.12 -21.69
C THR A 16 -3.99 8.61 -21.65
N GLY A 17 -2.99 9.48 -21.52
CA GLY A 17 -3.15 10.94 -21.46
C GLY A 17 -3.15 11.55 -20.06
N GLU A 18 -3.20 10.74 -18.99
CA GLU A 18 -3.19 11.22 -17.59
C GLU A 18 -1.89 10.86 -16.84
N GLY A 19 -1.13 9.90 -17.39
CA GLY A 19 0.17 9.49 -16.85
C GLY A 19 0.14 8.15 -16.11
N VAL A 20 1.20 7.89 -15.34
CA VAL A 20 1.32 6.71 -14.47
C VAL A 20 1.07 7.16 -13.03
N LEU A 21 0.23 6.44 -12.30
CA LEU A 21 0.06 6.54 -10.85
C LEU A 21 0.32 5.19 -10.20
N MET A 22 1.28 5.15 -9.28
CA MET A 22 1.53 3.99 -8.42
C MET A 22 1.43 4.42 -6.96
N GLN A 23 0.64 3.70 -6.18
CA GLN A 23 0.48 3.90 -4.75
C GLN A 23 0.52 2.56 -4.04
N VAL A 24 1.27 2.47 -2.95
CA VAL A 24 1.37 1.26 -2.12
C VAL A 24 1.30 1.66 -0.66
N LEU A 25 0.44 1.01 0.11
CA LEU A 25 0.38 1.08 1.56
C LEU A 25 0.73 -0.30 2.13
N VAL A 26 1.62 -0.34 3.11
CA VAL A 26 1.83 -1.49 3.99
C VAL A 26 1.35 -1.09 5.37
N ALA A 27 0.31 -1.76 5.89
CA ALA A 27 -0.29 -1.39 7.17
C ALA A 27 -0.81 -2.60 7.95
N CYS A 28 -0.88 -2.46 9.28
CA CYS A 28 -1.58 -3.39 10.16
C CYS A 28 -3.11 -3.15 10.06
N ALA A 29 -3.88 -4.22 9.81
CA ALA A 29 -5.35 -4.20 9.79
C ALA A 29 -5.93 -5.52 10.32
N GLN A 30 -7.18 -5.53 10.75
CA GLN A 30 -7.91 -6.71 11.23
C GLN A 30 -8.58 -7.49 10.09
N SER A 31 -8.74 -6.86 8.93
CA SER A 31 -9.32 -7.45 7.71
C SER A 31 -8.76 -6.80 6.44
N GLU A 32 -9.04 -7.42 5.29
CA GLU A 32 -8.74 -6.83 3.98
C GLU A 32 -9.54 -5.55 3.73
N ASP A 33 -10.81 -5.50 4.18
CA ASP A 33 -11.65 -4.32 4.06
C ASP A 33 -11.08 -3.13 4.85
N GLU A 34 -10.62 -3.36 6.08
CA GLU A 34 -9.97 -2.32 6.88
C GLU A 34 -8.64 -1.88 6.24
N ALA A 35 -7.85 -2.80 5.69
CA ALA A 35 -6.63 -2.45 4.96
C ALA A 35 -6.94 -1.53 3.76
N LEU A 36 -8.02 -1.81 3.05
CA LEU A 36 -8.49 -1.00 1.93
C LEU A 36 -8.97 0.38 2.40
N GLU A 37 -9.73 0.47 3.49
CA GLU A 37 -10.13 1.75 4.09
C GLU A 37 -8.92 2.59 4.51
N LEU A 38 -7.91 1.98 5.15
CA LEU A 38 -6.65 2.63 5.52
C LEU A 38 -5.90 3.16 4.29
N PHE A 39 -5.89 2.41 3.18
CA PHE A 39 -5.31 2.85 1.91
C PHE A 39 -5.99 4.12 1.37
N TRP A 40 -7.32 4.13 1.31
CA TRP A 40 -8.07 5.29 0.85
C TRP A 40 -7.90 6.49 1.79
N HIS A 41 -7.85 6.26 3.10
CA HIS A 41 -7.55 7.32 4.05
C HIS A 41 -6.15 7.90 3.85
N ALA A 42 -5.13 7.05 3.62
CA ALA A 42 -3.74 7.47 3.45
C ALA A 42 -3.52 8.33 2.21
N PHE A 43 -4.12 7.98 1.06
CA PHE A 43 -3.86 8.65 -0.21
C PHE A 43 -4.96 9.61 -0.67
N TYR A 44 -6.20 9.41 -0.20
CA TYR A 44 -7.38 10.14 -0.66
C TYR A 44 -8.18 10.76 0.49
N ARG A 45 -7.65 10.78 1.73
CA ARG A 45 -8.28 11.42 2.90
C ARG A 45 -9.72 10.92 3.18
N GLY A 46 -10.03 9.68 2.82
CA GLY A 46 -11.36 9.10 3.01
C GLY A 46 -12.40 9.57 2.00
N GLU A 47 -11.99 10.23 0.91
CA GLU A 47 -12.88 10.52 -0.22
C GLU A 47 -13.47 9.22 -0.80
N PRO A 48 -14.69 9.28 -1.39
CA PRO A 48 -15.37 8.11 -1.91
C PRO A 48 -14.49 7.33 -2.89
N GLN A 49 -14.46 6.00 -2.73
CA GLN A 49 -13.72 5.09 -3.60
C GLN A 49 -14.02 5.41 -5.08
N PRO A 50 -13.03 5.85 -5.87
CA PRO A 50 -13.27 6.09 -7.28
C PRO A 50 -13.68 4.76 -7.92
N ARG A 51 -14.88 4.70 -8.50
CA ARG A 51 -15.43 3.48 -9.12
C ARG A 51 -14.68 3.02 -10.37
N THR A 52 -13.50 3.57 -10.63
CA THR A 52 -12.65 3.27 -11.79
C THR A 52 -11.32 2.64 -11.36
N PHE A 53 -11.00 2.62 -10.06
CA PHE A 53 -9.73 2.13 -9.54
C PHE A 53 -9.97 1.04 -8.51
N TRP A 54 -9.37 -0.13 -8.74
CA TRP A 54 -9.42 -1.26 -7.81
C TRP A 54 -8.01 -1.57 -7.31
N PRO A 55 -7.66 -1.12 -6.10
CA PRO A 55 -6.44 -1.55 -5.45
C PRO A 55 -6.44 -3.07 -5.26
N THR A 56 -5.26 -3.67 -5.36
CA THR A 56 -5.03 -5.06 -4.99
C THR A 56 -4.63 -5.11 -3.51
N VAL A 57 -5.22 -6.04 -2.75
CA VAL A 57 -4.88 -6.30 -1.35
C VAL A 57 -4.17 -7.63 -1.25
N ARG A 58 -3.03 -7.68 -0.55
CA ARG A 58 -2.24 -8.89 -0.31
C ARG A 58 -1.82 -8.97 1.16
N PRO A 59 -1.93 -10.12 1.82
CA PRO A 59 -1.39 -10.28 3.17
C PRO A 59 0.14 -10.27 3.16
N GLY A 60 0.73 -9.67 4.20
CA GLY A 60 2.17 -9.50 4.39
C GLY A 60 2.76 -8.29 3.66
N VAL A 61 4.08 -8.15 3.78
CA VAL A 61 4.89 -7.19 3.00
C VAL A 61 5.10 -7.78 1.61
N ASP A 62 4.59 -7.15 0.55
CA ASP A 62 4.80 -7.61 -0.83
C ASP A 62 6.22 -7.24 -1.30
N ARG A 63 7.18 -8.10 -0.99
CA ARG A 63 8.58 -7.93 -1.38
C ARG A 63 8.75 -7.85 -2.90
N GLU A 64 7.96 -8.61 -3.65
CA GLU A 64 8.10 -8.65 -5.11
C GLU A 64 7.72 -7.31 -5.72
N LEU A 65 6.63 -6.70 -5.24
CA LEU A 65 6.22 -5.36 -5.66
C LEU A 65 7.20 -4.27 -5.19
N LEU A 66 7.67 -4.36 -3.94
CA LEU A 66 8.47 -3.30 -3.33
C LEU A 66 9.96 -3.33 -3.70
N ARG A 67 10.50 -4.44 -4.24
CA ARG A 67 11.94 -4.55 -4.58
C ARG A 67 12.42 -3.53 -5.61
N ASP A 68 11.51 -3.03 -6.44
CA ASP A 68 11.84 -2.04 -7.47
C ASP A 68 12.02 -0.63 -6.86
N TRP A 69 11.59 -0.44 -5.60
CA TRP A 69 11.57 0.86 -4.90
C TRP A 69 12.40 0.87 -3.61
N CYS A 70 12.57 -0.29 -2.98
CA CYS A 70 13.23 -0.44 -1.70
C CYS A 70 14.43 -1.39 -1.83
N THR A 71 15.52 -1.05 -1.15
CA THR A 71 16.65 -1.98 -1.03
C THR A 71 16.27 -3.20 -0.21
N ALA A 72 16.96 -4.32 -0.40
CA ALA A 72 16.73 -5.54 0.38
C ALA A 72 16.77 -5.29 1.90
N GLY A 73 17.74 -4.51 2.38
CA GLY A 73 17.85 -4.15 3.79
C GLY A 73 16.67 -3.31 4.32
N ALA A 74 16.11 -2.42 3.49
CA ALA A 74 14.92 -1.66 3.86
C ALA A 74 13.68 -2.57 3.96
N LEU A 75 13.54 -3.55 3.06
CA LEU A 75 12.47 -4.55 3.12
C LEU A 75 12.59 -5.45 4.35
N ASP A 76 13.80 -5.88 4.68
CA ASP A 76 14.05 -6.70 5.88
C ASP A 76 13.69 -5.92 7.16
N GLN A 77 14.02 -4.63 7.21
CA GLN A 77 13.63 -3.77 8.32
C GLN A 77 12.11 -3.56 8.38
N LEU A 78 11.44 -3.37 7.24
CA LEU A 78 9.99 -3.23 7.18
C LEU A 78 9.28 -4.49 7.69
N GLU A 79 9.76 -5.68 7.31
CA GLU A 79 9.24 -6.94 7.83
C GLU A 79 9.52 -7.14 9.33
N ALA A 80 10.68 -6.73 9.81
CA ALA A 80 10.98 -6.78 11.23
C ALA A 80 10.02 -5.88 12.03
N LEU A 81 9.76 -4.67 11.54
CA LEU A 81 8.78 -3.75 12.13
C LEU A 81 7.35 -4.31 12.07
N ALA A 82 6.98 -4.94 10.94
CA ALA A 82 5.69 -5.60 10.74
C ALA A 82 5.43 -6.72 11.77
N ARG A 83 6.48 -7.42 12.22
CA ARG A 83 6.35 -8.48 13.25
C ARG A 83 6.37 -7.94 14.67
N ALA A 84 6.97 -6.77 14.89
CA ALA A 84 7.21 -6.22 16.23
C ALA A 84 6.18 -5.17 16.66
N SER A 85 5.41 -4.61 15.72
CA SER A 85 4.50 -3.49 15.97
C SER A 85 3.08 -3.81 15.52
N ASP A 86 2.10 -3.48 16.36
CA ASP A 86 0.68 -3.46 15.98
C ASP A 86 0.28 -2.18 15.24
N ASN A 87 1.20 -1.22 15.12
CA ASN A 87 0.98 0.08 14.49
C ASN A 87 2.10 0.36 13.48
N LEU A 88 2.09 -0.37 12.38
CA LEU A 88 2.94 -0.10 11.23
C LEU A 88 2.14 0.61 10.15
N SER A 89 2.72 1.67 9.58
CA SER A 89 2.27 2.28 8.35
C SER A 89 3.49 2.68 7.52
N PHE A 90 3.55 2.18 6.30
CA PHE A 90 4.51 2.57 5.28
C PHE A 90 3.75 2.89 4.00
N SER A 91 3.97 4.07 3.43
CA SER A 91 3.32 4.49 2.19
C SER A 91 4.35 4.91 1.15
N LEU A 92 4.10 4.49 -0.10
CA LEU A 92 4.85 4.86 -1.29
C LEU A 92 3.87 5.41 -2.31
N SER A 93 4.16 6.58 -2.88
CA SER A 93 3.38 7.15 -3.98
C SER A 93 4.32 7.69 -5.04
N CYS A 94 4.03 7.37 -6.29
CA CYS A 94 4.77 7.82 -7.44
C CYS A 94 3.78 8.20 -8.55
N SER A 95 3.97 9.38 -9.13
CA SER A 95 3.15 9.83 -10.25
C SER A 95 3.99 10.56 -11.28
N TYR A 96 3.78 10.25 -12.56
CA TYR A 96 4.45 10.91 -13.68
C TYR A 96 3.41 11.34 -14.71
N SER A 97 3.45 12.61 -15.10
CA SER A 97 2.71 13.11 -16.25
C SER A 97 3.49 12.85 -17.53
N LEU A 98 2.81 12.34 -18.55
CA LEU A 98 3.37 12.17 -19.90
C LEU A 98 2.87 13.34 -20.76
N GLU A 99 3.39 14.55 -20.49
CA GLU A 99 3.25 15.69 -21.42
C GLU A 99 4.28 15.58 -22.55
#